data_AF-A0A3D0QUR5-F1
#
_entry.id   AF-A0A3D0QUR5-F1
#
_cell.length_a   1.000
_cell.length_b   1.000
_cell.length_c   1.000
_cell.angle_alpha   90.00
_cell.angle_beta   90.00
_cell.angle_gamma   90.00
#
_symmetry.space_group_name_H-M   'P 1'
#
loop_
_entity.id
_entity.type
_entity.pdbx_description
1 polymer ?
#
loop_
_entity_poly.entity_id
_entity_poly.type
_entity_poly.pdbx_seq_one_letter_code
_entity_poly.pdbx_strand_id
1 'polypeptide(L)'
;MTRTLFDADFAATSDLATHSRRTATVADADAAYRADLVTRYVTADSWEAELKILAEAVRYDKQHPDELPLYDEMHGTRIGQAA
;
A
#
# COMPACT_ATOMS: atom_id res chain seq x y z
N MET A 1 -11.27 43.59 -17.25
CA MET A 1 -11.06 42.23 -17.83
C MET A 1 -10.20 41.44 -16.85
N THR A 2 -10.82 40.77 -15.87
CA THR A 2 -10.11 40.14 -14.72
C THR A 2 -10.58 38.71 -14.44
N ARG A 3 -11.33 38.10 -15.36
CA ARG A 3 -11.98 36.79 -15.15
C ARG A 3 -11.08 35.60 -15.47
N THR A 4 -10.03 35.78 -16.26
CA THR A 4 -9.19 34.66 -16.75
C THR A 4 -8.15 34.15 -15.75
N LEU A 5 -7.68 35.02 -14.83
CA LEU A 5 -6.67 34.64 -13.82
C LEU A 5 -7.26 33.78 -12.70
N PHE A 6 -8.48 34.09 -12.27
CA PHE A 6 -9.15 33.40 -11.16
C PHE A 6 -9.53 31.95 -11.50
N ASP A 7 -9.95 31.71 -12.76
CA ASP A 7 -10.34 30.37 -13.22
C ASP A 7 -9.13 29.43 -13.37
N ALA A 8 -7.95 29.97 -13.75
CA ALA A 8 -6.72 29.18 -13.89
C ALA A 8 -6.16 28.73 -12.53
N ASP A 9 -6.16 29.61 -11.53
CA ASP A 9 -5.76 29.26 -10.16
C ASP A 9 -6.74 28.26 -9.53
N PHE A 10 -8.04 28.36 -9.83
CA PHE A 10 -9.05 27.40 -9.38
C PHE A 10 -8.88 26.02 -10.03
N ALA A 11 -8.55 25.97 -11.33
CA ALA A 11 -8.25 24.73 -12.02
C ALA A 11 -6.99 24.05 -11.43
N ALA A 12 -5.91 24.82 -11.23
CA ALA A 12 -4.67 24.30 -10.66
C ALA A 12 -4.84 23.77 -9.23
N THR A 13 -5.59 24.47 -8.38
CA THR A 13 -5.90 24.02 -7.02
C THR A 13 -6.81 22.79 -7.00
N SER A 14 -7.76 22.69 -7.93
CA SER A 14 -8.64 21.52 -8.08
C SER A 14 -7.89 20.27 -8.56
N ASP A 15 -6.94 20.42 -9.49
CA ASP A 15 -6.10 19.33 -9.98
C ASP A 15 -5.16 18.83 -8.89
N LEU A 16 -4.55 19.74 -8.12
CA LEU A 16 -3.73 19.39 -6.96
C LEU A 16 -4.56 18.65 -5.90
N ALA A 17 -5.74 19.17 -5.52
CA ALA A 17 -6.62 18.50 -4.57
C ALA A 17 -7.10 17.11 -5.06
N THR A 18 -7.26 16.93 -6.36
CA THR A 18 -7.59 15.63 -6.96
C THR A 18 -6.39 14.68 -6.93
N HIS A 19 -5.19 15.18 -7.22
CA HIS A 19 -3.96 14.41 -7.14
C HIS A 19 -3.65 13.98 -5.69
N SER A 20 -3.76 14.90 -4.72
CA SER A 20 -3.60 14.61 -3.29
C SER A 20 -4.62 13.59 -2.79
N ARG A 21 -5.88 13.68 -3.23
CA ARG A 21 -6.89 12.65 -2.89
C ARG A 21 -6.56 11.30 -3.50
N ARG A 22 -6.16 11.25 -4.77
CA ARG A 22 -5.79 9.99 -5.44
C ARG A 22 -4.61 9.32 -4.77
N THR A 23 -3.57 10.08 -4.44
CA THR A 23 -2.39 9.57 -3.73
C THR A 23 -2.76 9.04 -2.35
N ALA A 24 -3.60 9.77 -1.58
CA ALA A 24 -4.13 9.26 -0.32
C ALA A 24 -4.92 7.95 -0.48
N THR A 25 -5.82 7.86 -1.48
CA THR A 25 -6.58 6.62 -1.71
C THR A 25 -5.71 5.43 -2.14
N VAL A 26 -4.60 5.68 -2.84
CA VAL A 26 -3.64 4.64 -3.20
C VAL A 26 -2.90 4.16 -1.95
N ALA A 27 -2.38 5.09 -1.14
CA ALA A 27 -1.73 4.74 0.12
C ALA A 27 -2.65 3.98 1.09
N ASP A 28 -3.93 4.36 1.17
CA ASP A 28 -4.93 3.65 1.99
C ASP A 28 -5.21 2.24 1.45
N ALA A 29 -5.29 2.08 0.12
CA ALA A 29 -5.48 0.78 -0.51
C ALA A 29 -4.25 -0.14 -0.32
N ASP A 30 -3.05 0.42 -0.43
CA ASP A 30 -1.80 -0.30 -0.21
C ASP A 30 -1.66 -0.74 1.25
N ALA A 31 -1.98 0.13 2.21
CA ALA A 31 -1.99 -0.23 3.62
C ALA A 31 -3.01 -1.35 3.94
N ALA A 32 -4.21 -1.29 3.36
CA ALA A 32 -5.21 -2.34 3.50
C ALA A 32 -4.75 -3.67 2.88
N TYR A 33 -4.09 -3.61 1.72
CA TYR A 33 -3.54 -4.79 1.04
C TYR A 33 -2.39 -5.43 1.84
N ARG A 34 -1.47 -4.62 2.40
CA ARG A 34 -0.40 -5.09 3.29
C ARG A 34 -0.98 -5.81 4.50
N ALA A 35 -1.96 -5.22 5.18
CA ALA A 35 -2.62 -5.81 6.35
C ALA A 35 -3.34 -7.14 6.03
N ASP A 36 -4.01 -7.22 4.89
CA ASP A 36 -4.65 -8.46 4.41
C ASP A 36 -3.62 -9.55 4.12
N LEU A 37 -2.51 -9.23 3.45
CA LEU A 37 -1.42 -10.16 3.16
C LEU A 37 -0.80 -10.72 4.44
N VAL A 38 -0.51 -9.88 5.43
CA VAL A 38 0.00 -10.31 6.74
C VAL A 38 -1.02 -11.21 7.45
N THR A 39 -2.30 -10.84 7.42
CA THR A 39 -3.38 -11.66 8.02
C THR A 39 -3.42 -13.04 7.38
N ARG A 40 -3.45 -13.10 6.04
CA ARG A 40 -3.43 -14.36 5.30
C ARG A 40 -2.20 -15.21 5.64
N TYR A 41 -1.03 -14.57 5.79
CA TYR A 41 0.21 -15.25 6.15
C TYR A 41 0.14 -15.90 7.54
N VAL A 42 -0.31 -15.17 8.56
CA VAL A 42 -0.37 -15.69 9.94
C VAL A 42 -1.48 -16.73 10.13
N THR A 43 -2.55 -16.67 9.35
CA THR A 43 -3.63 -17.65 9.38
C THR A 43 -3.43 -18.82 8.41
N ALA A 44 -2.33 -18.87 7.66
CA ALA A 44 -2.07 -19.93 6.70
C ALA A 44 -1.95 -21.29 7.42
N ASP A 45 -2.76 -22.25 7.00
CA ASP A 45 -2.84 -23.60 7.59
C ASP A 45 -1.96 -24.63 6.87
N SER A 46 -1.36 -24.22 5.76
CA SER A 46 -0.59 -25.10 4.89
C SER A 46 0.64 -24.40 4.33
N TRP A 47 1.72 -25.17 4.22
CA TRP A 47 2.97 -24.74 3.62
C TRP A 47 2.79 -24.18 2.19
N GLU A 48 1.90 -24.78 1.39
CA GLU A 48 1.65 -24.30 0.03
C GLU A 48 0.98 -22.93 0.01
N ALA A 49 -0.01 -22.68 0.89
CA ALA A 49 -0.64 -21.38 1.02
C ALA A 49 0.38 -20.33 1.46
N GLU A 50 1.24 -20.68 2.43
CA GLU A 50 2.30 -19.80 2.90
C GLU A 50 3.26 -19.40 1.77
N LEU A 51 3.73 -20.36 0.97
CA LEU A 51 4.63 -20.07 -0.16
C LEU A 51 3.99 -19.14 -1.21
N LYS A 52 2.69 -19.32 -1.50
CA LYS A 52 1.97 -18.46 -2.44
C LYS A 52 1.90 -17.02 -1.93
N ILE A 53 1.66 -16.85 -0.63
CA ILE A 53 1.58 -15.54 0.04
C ILE A 53 2.96 -14.88 0.06
N LEU A 54 4.03 -15.62 0.39
CA LEU A 54 5.40 -15.09 0.35
C LEU A 54 5.82 -14.66 -1.07
N ALA A 55 5.43 -15.42 -2.10
CA ALA A 55 5.67 -15.02 -3.48
C ALA A 55 4.90 -13.75 -3.87
N GLU A 56 3.72 -13.54 -3.30
CA GLU A 56 2.92 -12.33 -3.47
C GLU A 56 3.58 -11.12 -2.78
N ALA A 57 4.08 -11.28 -1.54
CA ALA A 57 4.84 -10.26 -0.83
C ALA A 57 6.10 -9.83 -1.61
N VAL A 58 6.87 -10.77 -2.16
CA VAL A 58 8.04 -10.46 -2.99
C VAL A 58 7.67 -9.68 -4.26
N ARG A 59 6.50 -9.95 -4.85
CA ARG A 59 6.01 -9.15 -6.00
C ARG A 59 5.62 -7.75 -5.58
N TYR A 60 4.97 -7.60 -4.42
CA TYR A 60 4.60 -6.32 -3.85
C TYR A 60 5.84 -5.47 -3.54
N ASP A 61 6.86 -6.03 -2.89
CA ASP A 61 8.11 -5.34 -2.55
C ASP A 61 8.85 -4.84 -3.79
N LYS A 62 8.81 -5.60 -4.90
CA LYS A 62 9.37 -5.16 -6.19
C LYS A 62 8.63 -3.98 -6.80
N GLN A 63 7.34 -3.81 -6.49
CA GLN A 63 6.53 -2.69 -6.95
C GLN A 63 6.65 -1.47 -6.03
N HIS A 64 7.10 -1.66 -4.78
CA HIS A 64 7.23 -0.63 -3.75
C HIS A 64 8.67 -0.61 -3.17
N PRO A 65 9.69 -0.31 -3.99
CA PRO A 65 11.10 -0.44 -3.58
C PRO A 65 11.54 0.56 -2.49
N ASP A 66 10.80 1.65 -2.32
CA ASP A 66 11.12 2.71 -1.34
C ASP A 66 10.42 2.50 0.02
N GLU A 67 9.58 1.46 0.14
CA GLU A 67 8.87 1.12 1.37
C GLU A 67 9.62 0.07 2.20
N LEU A 68 9.23 -0.08 3.47
CA LEU A 68 9.69 -1.20 4.28
C LEU A 68 9.23 -2.53 3.66
N PRO A 69 10.13 -3.52 3.48
CA PRO A 69 9.77 -4.79 2.87
C PRO A 69 8.65 -5.50 3.64
N LEU A 70 7.56 -5.81 2.94
CA LEU A 70 6.45 -6.57 3.47
C LEU A 70 6.89 -7.99 3.88
N TYR A 71 7.89 -8.55 3.17
CA TYR A 71 8.50 -9.81 3.54
C TYR A 71 9.06 -9.81 4.97
N ASP A 72 9.80 -8.77 5.35
CA ASP A 72 10.39 -8.66 6.69
C ASP A 72 9.32 -8.44 7.76
N GLU A 73 8.27 -7.66 7.43
CA GLU A 73 7.11 -7.44 8.29
C GLU A 73 6.36 -8.74 8.61
N MET A 74 6.15 -9.61 7.62
CA MET A 74 5.50 -10.91 7.79
C MET A 74 6.29 -11.82 8.75
N HIS A 75 7.60 -11.93 8.57
CA HIS A 75 8.45 -12.77 9.43
C HIS A 75 8.54 -12.22 10.86
N GLY A 76 8.64 -10.89 11.01
CA GLY A 76 8.62 -10.25 12.33
C GLY A 76 7.33 -10.53 13.10
N THR A 77 6.18 -10.47 12.42
CA THR A 77 4.85 -10.72 13.02
C THR A 77 4.72 -12.17 13.51
N ARG A 78 5.19 -13.14 12.72
CA ARG A 78 5.15 -14.56 13.12
C ARG A 78 6.03 -14.87 14.33
N ILE A 79 7.22 -14.29 14.40
CA ILE A 79 8.11 -14.46 15.57
C ILE A 79 7.44 -13.89 16.84
N GLY A 80 6.77 -12.74 16.73
CA GLY A 80 6.03 -12.14 17.84
C GLY A 80 4.84 -12.97 18.34
N GLN A 81 4.18 -13.75 17.48
CA GLN A 81 3.09 -14.66 17.88
C GLN A 81 3.59 -15.98 18.51
N ALA A 82 4.85 -16.36 18.27
CA ALA A 82 5.44 -17.59 18.79
C ALA A 82 6.15 -17.41 20.15
N ALA A 83 6.29 -16.17 20.63
CA ALA A 83 6.91 -15.80 21.91
C ALA A 83 5.88 -15.74 23.06
#